data_AF-A0A941D218-F1
#
_entry.id   AF-A0A941D218-F1
#
_cell.length_a   1.000
_cell.length_b   1.000
_cell.length_c   1.000
_cell.angle_alpha   90.00
_cell.angle_beta   90.00
_cell.angle_gamma   90.00
#
_symmetry.space_group_name_H-M   'P 1'
#
loop_
_entity.id
_entity.type
_entity.pdbx_description
1 polymer ?
#
loop_
_entity_poly.entity_id
_entity_poly.type
_entity_poly.pdbx_seq_one_letter_code
_entity_poly.pdbx_strand_id
1 'polypeptide(L)'
;MADRLDIADALESLAVHCRPPLMSVEDRSRWMVDWCSDLANFPIEAIKLACTRWRQGENTRFPTPGQLLPMVRAVLPAKGDGPKVERWRPISGEDYRQLPIRDKIRHLQIELSELMTDAGPMMINEGEFRGRRLTPDEMPAKWHDAQARAAMIDAEIKRLRDTIRNAREKAV
;
A
#
# COMPACT_ATOMS: atom_id res chain seq x y z
N MET A 1 -3.25 13.05 -15.61
CA MET A 1 -2.06 12.40 -16.18
C MET A 1 -1.53 13.28 -17.29
N ALA A 2 -0.22 13.36 -17.49
CA ALA A 2 0.35 14.18 -18.55
C ALA A 2 0.03 13.60 -19.94
N ASP A 3 -0.28 14.47 -20.91
CA ASP A 3 -0.38 14.06 -22.32
C ASP A 3 1.03 13.87 -22.92
N ARG A 4 1.15 13.06 -23.97
CA ARG A 4 2.41 12.80 -24.67
C ARG A 4 3.04 14.08 -25.22
N LEU A 5 2.22 15.02 -25.70
CA LEU A 5 2.68 16.33 -26.18
C LEU A 5 3.29 17.15 -25.04
N ASP A 6 2.62 17.20 -23.89
CA ASP A 6 3.12 17.93 -22.72
C ASP A 6 4.45 17.35 -22.19
N ILE A 7 4.59 16.02 -22.21
CA ILE A 7 5.83 15.34 -21.80
C ILE A 7 6.96 15.68 -22.77
N ALA A 8 6.69 15.60 -24.08
CA ALA A 8 7.67 15.94 -25.11
C ALA A 8 8.15 17.39 -24.96
N ASP A 9 7.23 18.35 -24.81
CA ASP A 9 7.54 19.76 -24.62
C ASP A 9 8.41 20.00 -23.36
N ALA A 10 8.10 19.32 -22.26
CA ALA A 10 8.87 19.42 -21.03
C ALA A 10 10.30 18.87 -21.18
N LEU A 11 10.48 17.78 -21.93
CA LEU A 11 11.79 17.18 -22.20
C LEU A 11 12.59 17.97 -23.24
N GLU A 12 11.93 18.53 -24.25
CA GLU A 12 12.59 19.41 -25.22
C GLU A 12 13.04 20.72 -24.56
N SER A 13 12.23 21.30 -23.68
CA SER A 13 12.67 22.43 -22.85
C SER A 13 13.89 22.09 -22.00
N LEU A 14 13.96 20.86 -21.46
CA LEU A 14 15.14 20.40 -20.74
C LEU A 14 16.35 20.23 -21.68
N ALA A 15 16.14 19.73 -22.89
CA ALA A 15 17.17 19.46 -23.90
C ALA A 15 17.86 20.74 -24.39
N VAL A 16 17.21 21.90 -24.30
CA VAL A 16 17.81 23.22 -24.57
C VAL A 16 18.96 23.52 -23.61
N HIS A 17 18.83 23.14 -22.34
CA HIS A 17 19.81 23.45 -21.30
C HIS A 17 20.82 22.32 -21.09
N CYS A 18 20.37 21.07 -21.22
CA CYS A 18 21.19 19.88 -21.06
C CYS A 18 21.19 19.14 -22.39
N ARG A 19 22.29 19.14 -23.15
CA ARG A 19 22.26 18.51 -24.48
C ARG A 19 22.05 16.99 -24.37
N PRO A 20 21.05 16.42 -25.06
CA PRO A 20 20.96 14.97 -25.23
C PRO A 20 22.15 14.41 -26.00
N PRO A 21 22.40 13.09 -25.92
CA PRO A 21 23.34 12.42 -26.81
C PRO A 21 23.03 12.70 -28.28
N LEU A 22 24.06 12.69 -29.13
CA LEU A 22 23.85 12.70 -30.58
C LEU A 22 23.19 11.38 -30.99
N MET A 23 22.02 11.47 -31.61
CA MET A 23 21.20 10.32 -32.00
C MET A 23 20.71 10.53 -33.44
N SER A 24 20.46 9.43 -34.17
CA SER A 24 19.76 9.50 -35.45
C SER A 24 18.33 10.00 -35.25
N VAL A 25 17.68 10.44 -36.33
CA VAL A 25 16.27 10.88 -36.27
C VAL A 25 15.36 9.75 -35.79
N GLU A 26 15.63 8.52 -36.24
CA GLU A 26 14.90 7.32 -35.85
C GLU A 26 15.10 6.98 -34.37
N ASP A 27 16.35 7.06 -33.88
CA ASP A 27 16.65 6.81 -32.48
C ASP A 27 16.08 7.89 -31.57
N ARG A 28 16.07 9.16 -32.00
CA ARG A 28 15.43 10.26 -31.26
C ARG A 28 13.93 10.04 -31.12
N SER A 29 13.28 9.55 -32.17
CA SER A 29 11.84 9.22 -32.14
C SER A 29 11.55 8.11 -31.14
N ARG A 30 12.30 7.00 -31.19
CA ARG A 30 12.17 5.90 -30.22
C ARG A 30 12.42 6.36 -28.79
N TRP A 31 13.48 7.13 -28.59
CA TRP A 31 13.83 7.71 -27.31
C TRP A 31 12.71 8.58 -26.72
N MET A 32 12.07 9.43 -27.53
CA MET A 32 10.94 10.23 -27.05
C MET A 32 9.72 9.38 -26.72
N VAL A 33 9.43 8.33 -27.50
CA VAL A 33 8.33 7.40 -27.22
C VAL A 33 8.55 6.67 -25.88
N ASP A 34 9.76 6.22 -25.62
CA ASP A 34 10.12 5.54 -24.37
C ASP A 34 9.91 6.47 -23.16
N TRP A 35 10.39 7.72 -23.26
CA TRP A 35 10.17 8.73 -22.23
C TRP A 35 8.70 9.04 -21.99
N CYS A 36 7.92 9.22 -23.06
CA CYS A 36 6.48 9.43 -22.96
C CYS A 36 5.79 8.26 -22.28
N SER A 37 6.22 7.02 -22.55
CA SER A 37 5.69 5.82 -21.89
C SER A 37 6.04 5.79 -20.40
N ASP A 38 7.30 6.04 -20.04
CA ASP A 38 7.78 6.03 -18.66
C ASP A 38 7.10 7.11 -17.80
N LEU A 39 6.81 8.27 -18.40
CA LEU A 39 6.28 9.43 -17.70
C LEU A 39 4.75 9.57 -17.76
N ALA A 40 4.05 8.79 -18.59
CA ALA A 40 2.60 8.89 -18.79
C ALA A 40 1.78 8.78 -17.49
N ASN A 41 2.29 8.04 -16.51
CA ASN A 41 1.61 7.81 -15.23
C ASN A 41 1.83 8.93 -14.19
N PHE A 42 2.53 10.01 -14.57
CA PHE A 42 2.82 11.11 -13.68
C PHE A 42 2.05 12.38 -14.11
N PRO A 43 1.70 13.26 -13.16
CA PRO A 43 1.13 14.56 -13.48
C PRO A 43 2.22 15.44 -14.11
N ILE A 44 1.84 16.23 -15.12
CA ILE A 44 2.78 17.07 -15.86
C ILE A 44 3.56 18.04 -14.96
N GLU A 45 2.91 18.55 -13.90
CA GLU A 45 3.55 19.45 -12.94
C GLU A 45 4.71 18.78 -12.19
N ALA A 46 4.60 17.49 -11.86
CA ALA A 46 5.70 16.76 -11.24
C ALA A 46 6.89 16.59 -12.19
N ILE A 47 6.61 16.37 -13.48
CA ILE A 47 7.62 16.25 -14.53
C ILE A 47 8.34 17.59 -14.73
N LYS A 48 7.60 18.69 -14.92
CA LYS A 48 8.16 20.04 -15.08
C LYS A 48 9.01 20.46 -13.88
N LEU A 49 8.56 20.14 -12.66
CA LEU A 49 9.32 20.43 -11.45
C LEU A 49 10.60 19.61 -11.37
N ALA A 50 10.55 18.31 -11.71
CA ALA A 50 11.73 17.46 -11.76
C ALA A 50 12.75 17.97 -12.80
N CYS A 51 12.32 18.31 -14.01
CA CYS A 51 13.17 18.91 -15.03
C CYS A 51 13.80 20.24 -14.55
N THR A 52 13.03 21.09 -13.87
CA THR A 52 13.54 22.35 -13.32
C THR A 52 14.57 22.13 -12.22
N ARG A 53 14.32 21.19 -11.31
CA ARG A 53 15.30 20.80 -10.27
C ARG A 53 16.57 20.21 -10.87
N TRP A 54 16.47 19.44 -11.96
CA TRP A 54 17.63 18.93 -12.67
C TRP A 54 18.52 20.07 -13.19
N ARG A 55 17.90 21.07 -13.83
CA ARG A 55 18.60 22.27 -14.35
C ARG A 55 19.25 23.11 -13.26
N GLN A 56 18.65 23.16 -12.06
CA GLN A 56 19.19 23.90 -10.93
C GLN A 56 20.35 23.17 -10.24
N GLY A 57 20.52 21.87 -10.49
CA GLY A 57 21.68 21.12 -10.02
C GLY A 57 22.93 21.42 -10.85
N GLU A 58 24.08 20.91 -10.41
CA GLU A 58 25.37 21.03 -11.12
C GLU A 58 25.47 20.10 -12.36
N ASN A 59 24.34 19.61 -12.87
CA ASN A 59 24.29 18.62 -13.94
C ASN A 59 24.35 19.29 -15.32
N THR A 60 25.40 19.01 -16.08
CA THR A 60 25.60 19.52 -17.45
C THR A 60 25.05 18.59 -18.53
N ARG A 61 24.72 17.34 -18.19
CA ARG A 61 24.23 16.30 -19.11
C ARG A 61 22.72 16.11 -18.98
N PHE A 62 22.10 15.68 -20.08
CA PHE A 62 20.70 15.27 -20.06
C PHE A 62 20.51 14.06 -19.12
N PRO A 63 19.46 14.04 -18.27
CA PRO A 63 19.28 12.96 -17.32
C PRO A 63 18.97 11.64 -18.00
N THR A 64 19.38 10.53 -17.36
CA THR A 64 18.84 9.22 -17.71
C THR A 64 17.47 9.00 -17.04
N PRO A 65 16.64 8.06 -17.55
CA PRO A 65 15.39 7.70 -16.88
C PRO A 65 15.57 7.33 -15.40
N GLY A 66 16.64 6.61 -15.08
CA GLY A 66 16.98 6.24 -13.70
C GLY A 66 17.30 7.42 -12.78
N GLN A 67 17.62 8.59 -13.33
CA GLN A 67 17.89 9.81 -12.58
C GLN A 67 16.66 10.71 -12.47
N LEU A 68 15.89 10.85 -13.55
CA LEU A 68 14.72 11.74 -13.56
C LEU A 68 13.50 11.12 -12.88
N LEU A 69 13.23 9.82 -13.09
CA LEU A 69 12.04 9.16 -12.52
C LEU A 69 11.98 9.21 -10.98
N PRO A 70 13.07 8.99 -10.23
CA PRO A 70 13.06 9.19 -8.78
C PRO A 70 12.68 10.61 -8.37
N MET A 71 13.12 11.63 -9.11
CA MET A 71 12.80 13.03 -8.83
C MET A 71 11.32 13.33 -9.07
N VAL A 72 10.75 12.81 -10.16
CA VAL A 72 9.31 12.92 -10.45
C VAL A 72 8.49 12.24 -9.36
N ARG A 73 8.91 11.04 -8.93
CA ARG A 73 8.26 10.29 -7.84
C ARG A 73 8.33 11.02 -6.50
N ALA A 74 9.44 11.69 -6.20
CA ALA A 74 9.61 12.45 -4.96
C ALA A 74 8.72 13.72 -4.88
N VAL A 75 8.20 14.19 -6.01
CA VAL A 75 7.23 15.31 -6.05
C VAL A 75 5.81 14.83 -5.78
N LEU A 76 5.52 13.55 -6.02
CA LEU A 76 4.21 13.01 -5.68
C LEU A 76 4.01 12.99 -4.16
N PRO A 77 2.78 13.21 -3.68
CA PRO A 77 2.47 12.95 -2.28
C PRO A 77 2.86 11.51 -1.95
N ALA A 78 3.51 11.32 -0.81
CA ALA A 78 3.95 10.00 -0.37
C ALA A 78 2.76 9.03 -0.42
N LYS A 79 2.97 7.81 -0.93
CA LYS A 79 2.03 6.68 -0.80
C LYS A 79 1.79 6.44 0.69
N GLY A 80 0.84 7.14 1.27
CA GLY A 80 0.63 7.26 2.71
C GLY A 80 -0.41 8.32 3.05
N ASP A 81 -0.58 9.32 2.19
CA ASP A 81 -1.64 10.34 2.29
C ASP A 81 -2.95 9.92 1.59
N GLY A 82 -3.18 8.61 1.47
CA GLY A 82 -4.54 8.12 1.26
C GLY A 82 -5.43 8.56 2.43
N PRO A 83 -6.76 8.61 2.25
CA PRO A 83 -7.65 8.84 3.38
C PRO A 83 -7.23 7.89 4.51
N LYS A 84 -6.93 8.44 5.69
CA LYS A 84 -6.60 7.65 6.87
C LYS A 84 -7.71 6.60 6.99
N VAL A 85 -7.39 5.35 6.68
CA VAL A 85 -8.36 4.26 6.82
C VAL A 85 -8.78 4.32 8.28
N GLU A 86 -10.05 4.64 8.51
CA GLU A 86 -10.56 4.72 9.87
C GLU A 86 -10.23 3.39 10.54
N ARG A 87 -9.58 3.48 11.71
CA ARG A 87 -9.29 2.30 12.50
C ARG A 87 -10.62 1.57 12.70
N TRP A 88 -10.62 0.27 12.39
CA TRP A 88 -11.81 -0.55 12.53
C TRP A 88 -12.43 -0.36 13.92
N ARG A 89 -13.75 -0.25 13.98
CA ARG A 89 -14.50 -0.14 15.22
C ARG A 89 -15.48 -1.31 15.32
N PRO A 90 -15.72 -1.85 16.52
CA PRO A 90 -16.79 -2.80 16.74
C PRO A 90 -18.11 -2.20 16.26
N ILE A 91 -18.85 -2.93 15.43
CA ILE A 91 -20.20 -2.53 15.01
C ILE A 91 -21.18 -2.79 16.14
N SER A 92 -22.27 -2.04 16.20
CA SER A 92 -23.27 -2.25 17.25
C SER A 92 -23.93 -3.63 17.13
N GLY A 93 -24.45 -4.17 18.23
CA GLY A 93 -25.13 -5.47 18.23
C GLY A 93 -26.41 -5.50 17.38
N GLU A 94 -26.97 -4.34 17.04
CA GLU A 94 -28.09 -4.21 16.10
C GLU A 94 -27.61 -4.28 14.65
N ASP A 95 -26.56 -3.53 14.31
CA ASP A 95 -25.95 -3.55 12.98
C ASP A 95 -25.37 -4.92 12.64
N TYR A 96 -24.70 -5.56 13.61
CA TYR A 96 -24.18 -6.92 13.46
C TYR A 96 -25.28 -7.90 13.05
N ARG A 97 -26.48 -7.81 13.64
CA ARG A 97 -27.58 -8.75 13.36
C ARG A 97 -28.06 -8.64 11.91
N GLN A 98 -28.04 -7.44 11.34
CA GLN A 98 -28.48 -7.16 9.97
C GLN A 98 -27.43 -7.57 8.92
N LEU A 99 -26.18 -7.83 9.31
CA LEU A 99 -25.15 -8.22 8.36
C LEU A 99 -25.44 -9.58 7.68
N PRO A 100 -25.13 -9.70 6.38
CA PRO A 100 -25.02 -10.98 5.71
C PRO A 100 -24.04 -11.91 6.44
N ILE A 101 -24.28 -13.23 6.39
CA ILE A 101 -23.46 -14.21 7.11
C ILE A 101 -21.97 -14.11 6.73
N ARG A 102 -21.67 -13.78 5.46
CA ARG A 102 -20.27 -13.57 5.01
C ARG A 102 -19.61 -12.37 5.68
N ASP A 103 -20.35 -11.28 5.85
CA ASP A 103 -19.83 -10.07 6.47
C ASP A 103 -19.72 -10.23 7.99
N LYS A 104 -20.59 -11.03 8.61
CA LYS A 104 -20.45 -11.47 10.00
C LYS A 104 -19.15 -12.23 10.22
N ILE A 105 -18.82 -13.18 9.33
CA ILE A 105 -17.55 -13.91 9.39
C ILE A 105 -16.37 -12.94 9.27
N ARG A 106 -16.42 -12.01 8.30
CA ARG A 106 -15.36 -11.01 8.11
C ARG A 106 -15.18 -10.12 9.34
N HIS A 107 -16.28 -9.65 9.92
CA HIS A 107 -16.28 -8.85 11.14
C HIS A 107 -15.60 -9.58 12.29
N LEU A 108 -16.00 -10.82 12.56
CA LEU A 108 -15.43 -11.65 13.63
C LEU A 108 -13.94 -11.95 13.40
N GLN A 109 -13.50 -12.12 12.15
CA GLN A 109 -12.08 -12.31 11.83
C GLN A 109 -11.24 -11.06 12.14
N ILE A 110 -11.79 -9.87 11.91
CA ILE A 110 -11.10 -8.62 12.25
C ILE A 110 -11.07 -8.45 13.78
N GLU A 111 -12.19 -8.71 14.46
CA GLU A 111 -12.28 -8.66 15.92
C GLU A 111 -11.26 -9.61 16.58
N LEU A 112 -11.13 -10.84 16.08
CA LEU A 112 -10.13 -11.80 16.52
C LEU A 112 -8.70 -11.25 16.36
N SER A 113 -8.39 -10.65 15.21
CA SER A 113 -7.07 -10.10 14.93
C SER A 113 -6.73 -8.92 15.84
N GLU A 114 -7.66 -8.00 16.06
CA GLU A 114 -7.48 -6.86 16.95
C GLU A 114 -7.32 -7.33 18.40
N LEU A 115 -8.14 -8.29 18.85
CA LEU A 115 -8.05 -8.89 20.18
C LEU A 115 -6.67 -9.51 20.44
N MET A 116 -6.14 -10.27 19.49
CA MET A 116 -4.82 -10.90 19.62
C MET A 116 -3.67 -9.88 19.53
N THR A 117 -3.87 -8.78 18.79
CA THR A 117 -2.91 -7.68 18.74
C THR A 117 -2.85 -6.93 20.08
N ASP A 118 -4.00 -6.66 20.70
CA ASP A 118 -4.10 -5.98 22.00
C ASP A 118 -3.59 -6.84 23.17
N ALA A 119 -3.81 -8.16 23.09
CA ALA A 119 -3.27 -9.14 24.02
C ALA A 119 -1.72 -9.10 24.07
N GLY A 120 -1.09 -8.74 22.96
CA GLY A 120 0.34 -8.60 22.81
C GLY A 120 1.02 -9.85 22.24
N PRO A 121 2.25 -9.70 21.71
CA PRO A 121 2.95 -10.78 21.05
C PRO A 121 3.49 -11.80 22.06
N MET A 122 3.52 -13.09 21.68
CA MET A 122 4.21 -14.16 22.42
C MET A 122 5.75 -14.11 22.25
N MET A 123 6.28 -12.97 21.81
CA MET A 123 7.69 -12.76 21.54
C MET A 123 8.15 -11.55 22.33
N ILE A 124 9.27 -11.69 23.04
CA ILE A 124 9.90 -10.57 23.73
C ILE A 124 10.50 -9.63 22.68
N ASN A 125 10.04 -8.39 22.63
CA ASN A 125 10.47 -7.42 21.61
C ASN A 125 11.67 -6.57 22.04
N GLU A 126 12.01 -6.54 23.34
CA GLU A 126 12.98 -5.63 23.93
C GLU A 126 13.84 -6.31 25.00
N GLY A 127 15.04 -5.78 25.25
CA GLY A 127 15.97 -6.27 26.27
C GLY A 127 16.84 -7.46 25.84
N GLU A 128 17.56 -8.04 26.80
CA GLU A 128 18.55 -9.12 26.60
C GLU A 128 17.93 -10.40 26.01
N PHE A 129 16.63 -10.63 26.26
CA PHE A 129 15.88 -11.79 25.78
C PHE A 129 15.08 -11.52 24.49
N ARG A 130 15.39 -10.45 23.75
CA ARG A 130 14.71 -10.11 22.50
C ARG A 130 14.71 -11.29 21.53
N GLY A 131 13.54 -11.62 20.99
CA GLY A 131 13.34 -12.73 20.06
C GLY A 131 13.05 -14.07 20.73
N ARG A 132 13.09 -14.16 22.06
CA ARG A 132 12.63 -15.34 22.79
C ARG A 132 11.10 -15.43 22.76
N ARG A 133 10.59 -16.64 22.52
CA ARG A 133 9.17 -16.97 22.70
C ARG A 133 8.83 -17.11 24.19
N LEU A 134 7.78 -16.43 24.62
CA LEU A 134 7.16 -16.63 25.92
C LEU A 134 6.36 -17.93 25.91
N THR A 135 6.45 -18.71 27.00
CA THR A 135 5.55 -19.84 27.20
C THR A 135 4.16 -19.33 27.62
N PRO A 136 3.09 -20.13 27.48
CA PRO A 136 1.76 -19.73 27.92
C PRO A 136 1.72 -19.29 29.39
N ASP A 137 2.50 -19.93 30.28
CA ASP A 137 2.54 -19.59 31.71
C ASP A 137 3.26 -18.26 31.99
N GLU A 138 4.12 -17.82 31.05
CA GLU A 138 4.82 -16.53 31.12
C GLU A 138 3.96 -15.37 30.55
N MET A 139 2.79 -15.67 29.99
CA MET A 139 1.91 -14.67 29.41
C MET A 139 1.11 -13.92 30.49
N PRO A 140 0.81 -12.63 30.29
CA PRO A 140 0.01 -11.87 31.23
C PRO A 140 -1.45 -12.35 31.24
N ALA A 141 -2.16 -12.16 32.35
CA ALA A 141 -3.56 -12.56 32.49
C ALA A 141 -4.47 -12.07 31.34
N LYS A 142 -4.26 -10.85 30.86
CA LYS A 142 -4.98 -10.28 29.71
C LYS A 142 -4.87 -11.14 28.43
N TRP A 143 -3.76 -11.85 28.24
CA TRP A 143 -3.56 -12.73 27.10
C TRP A 143 -4.38 -14.01 27.23
N HIS A 144 -4.49 -14.57 28.43
CA HIS A 144 -5.35 -15.73 28.68
C HIS A 144 -6.83 -15.36 28.49
N ASP A 145 -7.25 -14.20 28.97
CA ASP A 145 -8.61 -13.68 28.75
C ASP A 145 -8.88 -13.47 27.26
N ALA A 146 -7.91 -12.92 26.53
CA ALA A 146 -7.99 -12.76 25.08
C ALA A 146 -8.05 -14.12 24.36
N GLN A 147 -7.28 -15.12 24.78
CA GLN A 147 -7.33 -16.48 24.23
C GLN A 147 -8.70 -17.15 24.44
N ALA A 148 -9.27 -17.02 25.63
CA ALA A 148 -10.60 -17.56 25.92
C ALA A 148 -11.68 -16.90 25.03
N ARG A 149 -11.59 -15.57 24.84
CA ARG A 149 -12.47 -14.82 23.94
C ARG A 149 -12.24 -15.17 22.46
N ALA A 150 -10.98 -15.32 22.05
CA ALA A 150 -10.60 -15.74 20.71
C ALA A 150 -11.20 -17.11 20.36
N ALA A 151 -11.14 -18.06 21.29
CA ALA A 151 -11.74 -19.39 21.10
C ALA A 151 -13.27 -19.33 20.89
N MET A 152 -13.98 -18.44 21.61
CA MET A 152 -15.41 -18.23 21.40
C MET A 152 -15.70 -17.62 20.02
N ILE A 153 -14.92 -16.63 19.59
CA ILE A 153 -15.06 -15.99 18.27
C ILE A 153 -14.79 -17.00 17.15
N ASP A 154 -13.74 -17.82 17.27
CA ASP A 154 -13.40 -18.87 16.30
C ASP A 154 -14.49 -19.94 16.18
N ALA A 155 -15.08 -20.36 17.32
CA ALA A 155 -16.20 -21.28 17.32
C ALA A 155 -17.41 -20.71 16.56
N GLU A 156 -17.71 -19.42 16.73
CA GLU A 156 -18.79 -18.75 16.02
C GLU A 156 -18.50 -18.60 14.53
N ILE A 157 -17.28 -18.23 14.14
CA ILE A 157 -16.85 -18.21 12.73
C ILE A 157 -17.07 -19.58 12.08
N LYS A 158 -16.69 -20.66 12.78
CA LYS A 158 -16.88 -22.04 12.32
C LYS A 158 -18.37 -22.36 12.13
N ARG A 159 -19.21 -22.03 13.11
CA ARG A 159 -20.67 -22.21 13.04
C ARG A 159 -21.29 -21.49 11.82
N LEU A 160 -20.89 -20.25 11.56
CA LEU A 160 -21.39 -19.47 10.41
C LEU A 160 -20.92 -20.06 9.08
N ARG A 161 -19.67 -20.55 8.99
CA ARG A 161 -19.16 -21.24 7.79
C ARG A 161 -19.93 -22.53 7.51
N ASP A 162 -20.18 -23.33 8.54
CA ASP A 162 -20.98 -24.56 8.44
C ASP A 162 -22.41 -24.24 7.97
N THR A 163 -23.00 -23.15 8.46
CA THR A 163 -24.32 -22.67 8.02
C THR A 163 -24.34 -22.36 6.51
N ILE A 164 -23.32 -21.67 6.00
CA ILE A 164 -23.19 -21.39 4.55
C ILE A 164 -23.04 -22.70 3.75
N ARG A 165 -22.21 -23.62 4.22
CA ARG A 165 -21.99 -24.91 3.55
C ARG A 165 -23.30 -25.70 3.45
N ASN A 166 -23.99 -25.88 4.56
CA ASN A 166 -25.24 -26.65 4.62
C ASN A 166 -26.36 -26.00 3.78
N ALA A 167 -26.41 -24.67 3.71
CA ALA A 167 -27.39 -23.97 2.87
C ALA A 167 -27.12 -24.18 1.37
N ARG A 168 -25.85 -24.30 0.96
CA ARG A 168 -25.47 -24.61 -0.42
C ARG A 168 -25.81 -26.04 -0.81
N GLU A 169 -25.57 -26.99 0.10
CA GLU A 169 -25.88 -28.41 -0.11
C GLU A 169 -27.38 -28.67 -0.26
N LYS A 170 -28.24 -27.87 0.38
CA LYS A 170 -29.71 -27.97 0.26
C LYS A 170 -30.30 -27.28 -0.98
N ALA A 171 -29.50 -26.46 -1.67
CA ALA A 171 -29.93 -25.72 -2.86
C ALA A 171 -29.58 -26.45 -4.19
N VAL A 172 -28.92 -27.61 -4.07
CA VAL A 172 -28.61 -28.56 -5.14
C VAL A 172 -29.60 -29.72 -5.06
#